data_AF-A0AAI8MYJ4-F1
#
_entry.id   AF-A0AAI8MYJ4-F1
#
_cell.length_a   1.000
_cell.length_b   1.000
_cell.length_c   1.000
_cell.angle_alpha   90.00
_cell.angle_beta   90.00
_cell.angle_gamma   90.00
#
_symmetry.space_group_name_H-M   'P 1'
#
loop_
_entity.id
_entity.type
_entity.pdbx_description
1 polymer ?
#
loop_
_entity_poly.entity_id
_entity_poly.type
_entity_poly.pdbx_seq_one_letter_code
_entity_poly.pdbx_strand_id
1 'polypeptide(L)'
;MSIIENPLFVTAVEGIALRAEFRDQSSNVYIDTGQLSKIKGTDNQIVYGRRGTGKTHLLQAFQSDAKENTLAVFIDLRKTQDAPVSFHGNPEVASTAALKSFQKIISLLGDQYLKYLEELIKSDNYSAEGTPDEVVELVSTLIDYSKGDWHISELVEYSDTRLNEIINTDTNSGNVTLSLGKSPSLGLGLTNEQTGQVKENITQGSKVKGELRISFSKIISTLEEINKLLSLEKTILLLDEWSFISLDLQPYLAEWLKRSFMSSPKFCLKIACIRYQSNFSFNSASSRIGFELNGDIFVGVDLDDILVFDKNKFSVIHFFYKVII
;
A
#
# COMPACT_ATOMS: atom_id res chain seq x y z
N MET A 1 -11.94 42.98 30.69
CA MET A 1 -12.65 41.76 30.27
C MET A 1 -11.65 40.93 29.50
N SER A 2 -11.31 39.75 30.02
CA SER A 2 -10.25 38.90 29.47
C SER A 2 -10.59 38.53 28.03
N ILE A 3 -9.63 38.55 27.10
CA ILE A 3 -9.82 38.09 25.70
C ILE A 3 -10.43 36.68 25.65
N ILE A 4 -10.16 35.87 26.68
CA ILE A 4 -10.61 34.48 26.84
C ILE A 4 -12.11 34.39 27.19
N GLU A 5 -12.71 35.46 27.72
CA GLU A 5 -14.14 35.51 28.06
C GLU A 5 -15.01 36.07 26.92
N ASN A 6 -14.41 36.49 25.80
CA ASN A 6 -15.17 37.00 24.68
C ASN A 6 -15.81 35.83 23.91
N PRO A 7 -17.15 35.74 23.86
CA PRO A 7 -17.83 34.61 23.22
C PRO A 7 -17.50 34.50 21.73
N LEU A 8 -17.23 35.61 21.04
CA LEU A 8 -16.77 35.58 19.64
C LEU A 8 -15.38 34.97 19.49
N PHE A 9 -14.49 35.20 20.46
CA PHE A 9 -13.15 34.62 20.47
C PHE A 9 -13.21 33.12 20.76
N VAL A 10 -14.03 32.70 21.74
CA VAL A 10 -14.25 31.28 22.06
C VAL A 10 -14.84 30.53 20.86
N THR A 11 -15.90 31.06 20.24
CA THR A 11 -16.50 30.45 19.04
C THR A 11 -15.54 30.43 17.85
N ALA A 12 -14.72 31.48 17.67
CA ALA A 12 -13.70 31.51 16.61
C ALA A 12 -12.62 30.44 16.83
N VAL A 13 -12.15 30.25 18.07
CA VAL A 13 -11.15 29.25 18.43
C VAL A 13 -11.71 27.83 18.35
N GLU A 14 -12.95 27.60 18.79
CA GLU A 14 -13.66 26.32 18.66
C GLU A 14 -13.94 25.96 17.19
N GLY A 15 -14.08 26.97 16.33
CA GLY A 15 -14.23 26.82 14.88
C GLY A 15 -12.92 26.56 14.12
N ILE A 16 -11.76 26.64 14.79
CA ILE A 16 -10.47 26.28 14.16
C ILE A 16 -10.43 24.76 14.03
N ALA A 17 -10.59 24.26 12.79
CA ALA A 17 -10.34 22.87 12.48
C ALA A 17 -8.91 22.50 12.97
N LEU A 18 -8.84 21.58 13.92
CA LEU A 18 -7.60 21.13 14.56
C LEU A 18 -6.65 20.43 13.57
N ARG A 19 -7.10 20.15 12.34
CA ARG A 19 -6.29 19.61 11.26
C ARG A 19 -6.47 20.44 10.01
N ALA A 20 -5.35 20.87 9.45
CA ALA A 20 -5.33 21.73 8.26
C ALA A 20 -5.86 21.04 6.99
N GLU A 21 -5.94 19.70 6.97
CA GLU A 21 -6.49 18.89 5.87
C GLU A 21 -8.01 19.05 5.64
N PHE A 22 -8.74 19.67 6.57
CA PHE A 22 -10.18 19.98 6.41
C PHE A 22 -10.46 21.39 5.85
N ARG A 23 -9.43 22.09 5.36
CA ARG A 23 -9.60 23.39 4.69
C ARG A 23 -9.52 23.19 3.17
N ASP A 24 -10.52 23.72 2.45
CA ASP A 24 -10.64 23.69 0.98
C ASP A 24 -9.51 24.42 0.21
N GLN A 25 -8.55 25.05 0.91
CA GLN A 25 -7.42 25.78 0.33
C GLN A 25 -6.11 25.49 1.07
N SER A 26 -5.77 24.21 1.26
CA SER A 26 -4.55 23.78 1.98
C SER A 26 -3.24 24.23 1.32
N SER A 27 -3.25 24.53 0.01
CA SER A 27 -2.07 24.99 -0.75
C SER A 27 -1.57 26.37 -0.31
N ASN A 28 -2.46 27.29 0.06
CA ASN A 28 -2.11 28.65 0.46
C ASN A 28 -1.45 28.75 1.86
N VAL A 29 -1.45 27.66 2.63
CA VAL A 29 -0.87 27.62 3.99
C VAL A 29 0.48 26.89 4.00
N TYR A 30 0.92 26.33 2.86
CA TYR A 30 2.22 25.68 2.79
C TYR A 30 3.35 26.71 2.73
N ILE A 31 3.98 26.92 3.88
CA ILE A 31 5.19 27.72 3.99
C ILE A 31 6.36 26.85 3.51
N ASP A 32 6.76 27.02 2.25
CA ASP A 32 7.91 26.29 1.72
C ASP A 32 9.19 26.75 2.43
N THR A 33 9.81 25.82 3.15
CA THR A 33 11.10 25.97 3.82
C THR A 33 12.23 25.30 3.01
N GLY A 34 12.00 24.98 1.74
CA GLY A 34 12.91 24.27 0.85
C GLY A 34 12.76 22.73 0.93
N GLN A 35 11.62 22.22 1.39
CA GLN A 35 11.38 20.76 1.39
C GLN A 35 10.74 20.30 0.09
N LEU A 36 9.92 21.16 -0.53
CA LEU A 36 9.33 20.86 -1.82
C LEU A 36 10.43 20.60 -2.86
N SER A 37 11.46 21.45 -2.90
CA SER A 37 12.60 21.28 -3.81
C SER A 37 13.36 19.96 -3.62
N LYS A 38 13.44 19.41 -2.41
CA LYS A 38 14.09 18.11 -2.14
C LYS A 38 13.33 16.94 -2.74
N ILE A 39 12.01 17.08 -2.86
CA ILE A 39 11.16 16.02 -3.41
C ILE A 39 10.79 16.22 -4.89
N LYS A 40 11.11 17.38 -5.49
CA LYS A 40 10.92 17.71 -6.92
C LYS A 40 11.69 16.82 -7.91
N GLY A 41 12.66 16.04 -7.44
CA GLY A 41 13.43 15.12 -8.29
C GLY A 41 12.57 14.04 -8.95
N THR A 42 13.10 13.39 -9.99
CA THR A 42 12.40 12.31 -10.70
C THR A 42 12.54 10.95 -10.04
N ASP A 43 13.38 10.84 -9.01
CA ASP A 43 13.64 9.59 -8.31
C ASP A 43 12.47 9.18 -7.44
N ASN A 44 12.32 7.87 -7.23
CA ASN A 44 11.36 7.37 -6.24
C ASN A 44 11.84 7.79 -4.85
N GLN A 45 10.94 8.38 -4.06
CA GLN A 45 11.31 8.97 -2.77
C GLN A 45 10.34 8.64 -1.66
N ILE A 46 10.88 8.51 -0.46
CA ILE A 46 10.14 8.42 0.80
C ILE A 46 10.18 9.78 1.50
N VAL A 47 9.02 10.19 2.01
CA VAL A 47 8.81 11.35 2.85
C VAL A 47 8.46 10.85 4.25
N TYR A 48 9.41 10.95 5.18
CA TYR A 48 9.17 10.57 6.57
C TYR A 48 8.58 11.71 7.39
N GLY A 49 7.80 11.35 8.40
CA GLY A 49 7.37 12.26 9.46
C GLY A 49 6.24 11.69 10.30
N ARG A 50 6.15 12.09 11.57
CA ARG A 50 5.06 11.72 12.49
C ARG A 50 3.73 12.37 12.12
N ARG A 51 2.67 12.04 12.86
CA ARG A 51 1.36 12.66 12.68
C ARG A 51 1.46 14.17 12.90
N GLY A 52 0.83 14.95 12.02
CA GLY A 52 0.82 16.42 12.11
C GLY A 52 2.07 17.13 11.58
N THR A 53 3.06 16.43 11.01
CA THR A 53 4.30 17.07 10.49
C THR A 53 4.17 17.71 9.10
N GLY A 54 2.99 17.65 8.48
CA GLY A 54 2.75 18.29 7.18
C GLY A 54 3.05 17.43 5.94
N LYS A 55 3.22 16.12 6.07
CA LYS A 55 3.43 15.20 4.91
C LYS A 55 2.37 15.35 3.81
N THR A 56 1.08 15.29 4.17
CA THR A 56 -0.05 15.47 3.26
C THR A 56 0.01 16.82 2.55
N HIS A 57 0.32 17.88 3.29
CA HIS A 57 0.43 19.23 2.73
C HIS A 57 1.61 19.34 1.76
N LEU A 58 2.74 18.72 2.07
CA LEU A 58 3.90 18.66 1.18
C LEU A 58 3.58 17.92 -0.13
N LEU A 59 2.89 16.78 -0.06
CA LEU A 59 2.48 16.05 -1.26
C LEU A 59 1.44 16.84 -2.08
N GLN A 60 0.46 17.47 -1.43
CA GLN A 60 -0.51 18.33 -2.12
C GLN A 60 0.15 19.55 -2.78
N ALA A 61 1.10 20.19 -2.09
CA ALA A 61 1.89 21.28 -2.66
C ALA A 61 2.71 20.81 -3.88
N PHE A 62 3.28 19.60 -3.83
CA PHE A 62 3.92 18.98 -4.98
C PHE A 62 2.94 18.75 -6.13
N GLN A 63 1.74 18.26 -5.83
CA GLN A 63 0.70 18.04 -6.84
C GLN A 63 0.35 19.34 -7.58
N SER A 64 0.17 20.43 -6.83
CA SER A 64 -0.15 21.75 -7.42
C SER A 64 1.01 22.40 -8.19
N ASP A 65 2.25 22.03 -7.88
CA ASP A 65 3.47 22.53 -8.55
C ASP A 65 3.92 21.63 -9.72
N ALA A 66 3.18 20.56 -10.03
CA ALA A 66 3.48 19.68 -11.14
C ALA A 66 3.49 20.44 -12.49
N LYS A 67 4.41 20.06 -13.38
CA LYS A 67 4.54 20.65 -14.73
C LYS A 67 3.32 20.31 -15.60
N GLU A 68 3.06 21.12 -16.62
CA GLU A 68 1.91 20.94 -17.54
C GLU A 68 1.81 19.52 -18.15
N ASN A 69 2.92 18.91 -18.57
CA ASN A 69 2.94 17.54 -19.13
C ASN A 69 3.17 16.44 -18.07
N THR A 70 2.92 16.73 -16.79
CA THR A 70 3.13 15.78 -15.69
C THR A 70 1.85 15.60 -14.88
N LEU A 71 1.32 14.39 -14.87
CA LEU A 71 0.17 14.05 -14.05
C LEU A 71 0.62 13.62 -12.65
N ALA A 72 0.44 14.50 -11.65
CA ALA A 72 0.67 14.16 -10.25
C ALA A 72 -0.63 13.63 -9.61
N VAL A 73 -0.62 12.37 -9.19
CA VAL A 73 -1.79 11.64 -8.70
C VAL A 73 -1.66 11.41 -7.20
N PHE A 74 -2.44 12.16 -6.42
CA PHE A 74 -2.53 11.99 -4.97
C PHE A 74 -3.47 10.83 -4.60
N ILE A 75 -2.94 9.85 -3.86
CA ILE A 75 -3.67 8.67 -3.39
C ILE A 75 -3.50 8.55 -1.88
N ASP A 76 -4.62 8.65 -1.16
CA ASP A 76 -4.70 8.34 0.26
C ASP A 76 -4.89 6.83 0.46
N LEU A 77 -3.85 6.15 0.94
CA LEU A 77 -3.85 4.70 1.10
C LEU A 77 -4.85 4.19 2.15
N ARG A 78 -5.41 5.06 2.99
CA ARG A 78 -6.54 4.72 3.87
C ARG A 78 -7.77 4.27 3.09
N LYS A 79 -7.91 4.70 1.83
CA LYS A 79 -9.01 4.33 0.93
C LYS A 79 -8.78 2.99 0.20
N THR A 80 -7.65 2.32 0.44
CA THR A 80 -7.26 1.09 -0.27
C THR A 80 -7.42 -0.20 0.54
N GLN A 81 -7.91 -0.10 1.78
CA GLN A 81 -8.23 -1.27 2.60
C GLN A 81 -9.69 -1.23 3.01
N ASP A 82 -10.44 -2.28 2.62
CA ASP A 82 -11.87 -2.39 2.93
C ASP A 82 -12.15 -2.86 4.37
N ALA A 83 -11.19 -3.54 5.01
CA ALA A 83 -11.28 -3.98 6.42
C ALA A 83 -9.89 -4.36 6.98
N PRO A 84 -9.68 -4.31 8.32
CA PRO A 84 -8.52 -4.92 8.94
C PRO A 84 -8.54 -6.42 8.70
N VAL A 85 -7.55 -6.93 7.98
CA VAL A 85 -7.40 -8.36 7.73
C VAL A 85 -6.52 -8.95 8.83
N SER A 86 -7.03 -9.94 9.57
CA SER A 86 -6.25 -10.66 10.57
C SER A 86 -5.30 -11.65 9.90
N PHE A 87 -4.04 -11.24 9.75
CA PHE A 87 -2.97 -12.10 9.26
C PHE A 87 -2.47 -12.97 10.40
N HIS A 88 -2.81 -14.26 10.38
CA HIS A 88 -2.28 -15.24 11.34
C HIS A 88 -0.85 -15.67 10.93
N GLY A 89 -0.03 -14.71 10.51
CA GLY A 89 1.32 -14.95 10.00
C GLY A 89 1.40 -15.71 8.67
N ASN A 90 0.30 -15.80 7.90
CA ASN A 90 0.28 -16.51 6.62
C ASN A 90 0.72 -15.60 5.44
N PRO A 91 1.88 -15.87 4.80
CA PRO A 91 2.40 -15.08 3.67
C PRO A 91 1.48 -15.01 2.45
N GLU A 92 0.75 -16.09 2.14
CA GLU A 92 -0.16 -16.13 0.97
C GLU A 92 -1.36 -15.20 1.17
N VAL A 93 -1.90 -15.16 2.40
CA VAL A 93 -3.00 -14.26 2.77
C VAL A 93 -2.54 -12.81 2.75
N ALA A 94 -1.33 -12.53 3.27
CA ALA A 94 -0.74 -11.20 3.23
C ALA A 94 -0.52 -10.72 1.79
N SER A 95 0.08 -11.56 0.94
CA SER A 95 0.29 -11.23 -0.47
C SER A 95 -1.03 -10.95 -1.21
N THR A 96 -2.06 -11.77 -0.97
CA THR A 96 -3.39 -11.59 -1.58
C THR A 96 -4.08 -10.31 -1.12
N ALA A 97 -3.98 -9.96 0.16
CA ALA A 97 -4.55 -8.71 0.67
C ALA A 97 -3.77 -7.48 0.16
N ALA A 98 -2.45 -7.56 0.05
CA ALA A 98 -1.63 -6.52 -0.56
C ALA A 98 -1.98 -6.32 -2.05
N LEU A 99 -2.29 -7.41 -2.76
CA LEU A 99 -2.79 -7.34 -4.14
C LEU A 99 -4.13 -6.60 -4.23
N LYS A 100 -5.07 -6.82 -3.33
CA LYS A 100 -6.33 -6.04 -3.31
C LYS A 100 -6.07 -4.55 -3.14
N SER A 101 -5.15 -4.16 -2.26
CA SER A 101 -4.73 -2.76 -2.12
C SER A 101 -4.08 -2.23 -3.40
N PHE A 102 -3.24 -3.02 -4.06
CA PHE A 102 -2.65 -2.67 -5.36
C PHE A 102 -3.72 -2.47 -6.45
N GLN A 103 -4.69 -3.38 -6.56
CA GLN A 103 -5.83 -3.26 -7.48
C GLN A 103 -6.61 -1.96 -7.24
N LYS A 104 -6.82 -1.60 -5.97
CA LYS A 104 -7.49 -0.34 -5.64
C LYS A 104 -6.66 0.89 -6.01
N ILE A 105 -5.33 0.84 -5.85
CA ILE A 105 -4.42 1.90 -6.33
C ILE A 105 -4.53 2.05 -7.85
N ILE A 106 -4.54 0.95 -8.62
CA ILE A 106 -4.68 0.97 -10.08
C ILE A 106 -6.04 1.54 -10.49
N SER A 107 -7.13 1.15 -9.81
CA SER A 107 -8.46 1.72 -10.05
C SER A 107 -8.49 3.23 -9.79
N LEU A 108 -7.93 3.70 -8.67
CA LEU A 108 -7.87 5.12 -8.35
C LEU A 108 -6.99 5.89 -9.35
N LEU A 109 -5.90 5.29 -9.84
CA LEU A 109 -5.08 5.86 -10.90
C LEU A 109 -5.86 5.96 -12.22
N GLY A 110 -6.62 4.92 -12.59
CA GLY A 110 -7.52 4.92 -13.74
C GLY A 110 -8.53 6.07 -13.70
N ASP A 111 -9.19 6.25 -12.55
CA ASP A 111 -10.14 7.36 -12.34
C ASP A 111 -9.48 8.73 -12.57
N GLN A 112 -8.20 8.88 -12.20
CA GLN A 112 -7.46 10.13 -12.35
C GLN A 112 -7.02 10.39 -13.79
N TYR A 113 -6.71 9.33 -14.55
CA TYR A 113 -6.51 9.46 -16.00
C TYR A 113 -7.78 9.91 -16.71
N LEU A 114 -8.93 9.32 -16.37
CA LEU A 114 -10.21 9.71 -16.95
C LEU A 114 -10.60 11.15 -16.58
N LYS A 115 -10.36 11.54 -15.32
CA LYS A 115 -10.57 12.93 -14.91
C LYS A 115 -9.69 13.91 -15.68
N TYR A 116 -8.41 13.58 -15.88
CA TYR A 116 -7.49 14.40 -16.67
C TYR A 116 -7.96 14.52 -18.13
N LEU A 117 -8.41 13.41 -18.74
CA LEU A 117 -9.02 13.39 -20.06
C LEU A 117 -10.22 14.35 -20.15
N GLU A 118 -11.14 14.29 -19.18
CA GLU A 118 -12.29 15.21 -19.13
C GLU A 118 -11.88 16.68 -19.06
N GLU A 119 -10.83 17.00 -18.31
CA GLU A 119 -10.30 18.37 -18.19
C GLU A 119 -9.67 18.86 -19.51
N LEU A 120 -8.96 17.98 -20.23
CA LEU A 120 -8.43 18.28 -21.56
C LEU A 120 -9.55 18.54 -22.58
N ILE A 121 -10.62 17.73 -22.56
CA ILE A 121 -11.78 17.92 -23.44
C ILE A 121 -12.49 19.24 -23.13
N LYS A 122 -12.70 19.56 -21.85
CA LYS A 122 -13.40 20.80 -21.42
C LYS A 122 -12.63 22.08 -21.76
N SER A 123 -11.32 22.00 -21.84
CA SER A 123 -10.46 23.17 -22.07
C SER A 123 -10.22 23.46 -23.56
N ASP A 124 -10.84 22.70 -24.49
CA ASP A 124 -10.54 22.71 -25.93
C ASP A 124 -9.05 22.52 -26.27
N ASN A 125 -8.25 22.08 -25.28
CA ASN A 125 -6.82 21.79 -25.41
C ASN A 125 -6.57 20.31 -25.71
N TYR A 126 -7.58 19.59 -26.18
CA TYR A 126 -7.43 18.20 -26.59
C TYR A 126 -6.58 18.12 -27.87
N SER A 127 -5.26 18.13 -27.65
CA SER A 127 -4.19 17.96 -28.64
C SER A 127 -3.47 16.62 -28.46
N ALA A 128 -4.09 15.74 -27.67
CA ALA A 128 -3.70 14.37 -27.40
C ALA A 128 -3.64 13.54 -28.70
N GLU A 129 -2.68 12.61 -28.79
CA GLU A 129 -2.49 11.75 -29.96
C GLU A 129 -3.63 10.73 -30.14
N GLY A 130 -4.31 10.36 -29.05
CA GLY A 130 -5.39 9.36 -29.06
C GLY A 130 -6.79 9.97 -29.13
N THR A 131 -7.79 9.13 -29.36
CA THR A 131 -9.21 9.50 -29.17
C THR A 131 -9.63 9.28 -27.71
N PRO A 132 -10.65 10.01 -27.20
CA PRO A 132 -11.17 9.79 -25.85
C PRO A 132 -11.60 8.34 -25.59
N ASP A 133 -12.20 7.69 -26.58
CA ASP A 133 -12.67 6.30 -26.47
C ASP A 133 -11.51 5.31 -26.30
N GLU A 134 -10.41 5.50 -27.03
CA GLU A 134 -9.19 4.69 -26.88
C GLU A 134 -8.60 4.79 -25.47
N VAL A 135 -8.57 6.00 -24.90
CA VAL A 135 -8.08 6.20 -23.52
C VAL A 135 -8.98 5.48 -22.51
N VAL A 136 -10.30 5.57 -22.68
CA VAL A 136 -11.27 4.89 -21.80
C VAL A 136 -11.11 3.36 -21.88
N GLU A 137 -10.94 2.82 -23.08
CA GLU A 137 -10.72 1.38 -23.29
C GLU A 137 -9.41 0.91 -22.64
N LEU A 138 -8.32 1.67 -22.79
CA LEU A 138 -7.03 1.35 -22.15
C LEU A 138 -7.11 1.42 -20.63
N VAL A 139 -7.83 2.39 -20.06
CA VAL A 139 -8.05 2.47 -18.61
C VAL A 139 -8.84 1.25 -18.11
N SER A 140 -9.88 0.83 -18.83
CA SER A 140 -10.61 -0.40 -18.49
C SER A 140 -9.71 -1.63 -18.55
N THR A 141 -8.90 -1.74 -19.61
CA THR A 141 -7.94 -2.83 -19.82
C THR A 141 -6.89 -2.88 -18.71
N LEU A 142 -6.38 -1.72 -18.28
CA LEU A 142 -5.45 -1.59 -17.16
C LEU A 142 -6.04 -2.16 -15.86
N ILE A 143 -7.29 -1.80 -15.56
CA ILE A 143 -8.01 -2.29 -14.38
C ILE A 143 -8.16 -3.81 -14.46
N ASP A 144 -8.51 -4.35 -15.63
CA ASP A 144 -8.64 -5.80 -15.82
C ASP A 144 -7.31 -6.54 -15.67
N TYR A 145 -6.21 -6.02 -16.21
CA TYR A 145 -4.87 -6.59 -16.00
C TYR A 145 -4.43 -6.59 -14.54
N SER A 146 -4.89 -5.63 -13.74
CA SER A 146 -4.61 -5.60 -12.29
C SER A 146 -5.34 -6.71 -11.52
N LYS A 147 -6.48 -7.21 -12.03
CA LYS A 147 -7.23 -8.32 -11.41
C LYS A 147 -6.43 -9.62 -11.44
N GLY A 148 -5.55 -9.78 -12.44
CA GLY A 148 -4.71 -10.95 -12.64
C GLY A 148 -5.44 -12.13 -13.26
N ASP A 149 -4.67 -13.06 -13.82
CA ASP A 149 -5.16 -14.28 -14.44
C ASP A 149 -4.96 -15.46 -13.48
N TRP A 150 -5.99 -16.30 -13.32
CA TRP A 150 -5.89 -17.52 -12.53
C TRP A 150 -5.10 -18.58 -13.32
N HIS A 151 -3.92 -18.94 -12.82
CA HIS A 151 -3.15 -20.04 -13.36
C HIS A 151 -3.28 -21.26 -12.46
N ILE A 152 -3.84 -22.34 -13.00
CA ILE A 152 -3.89 -23.63 -12.32
C ILE A 152 -2.47 -24.21 -12.35
N SER A 153 -1.84 -24.31 -11.17
CA SER A 153 -0.46 -24.76 -11.04
C SER A 153 -0.36 -26.26 -10.73
N GLU A 154 -1.30 -26.85 -9.96
CA GLU A 154 -1.30 -28.30 -9.71
C GLU A 154 -2.62 -28.80 -9.08
N LEU A 155 -2.96 -30.07 -9.32
CA LEU A 155 -3.94 -30.83 -8.53
C LEU A 155 -3.21 -31.30 -7.26
N VAL A 156 -3.50 -30.68 -6.12
CA VAL A 156 -2.97 -31.13 -4.84
C VAL A 156 -3.98 -32.10 -4.23
N GLU A 157 -3.67 -33.39 -4.24
CA GLU A 157 -4.37 -34.36 -3.42
C GLU A 157 -4.03 -34.09 -1.96
N TYR A 158 -5.06 -33.87 -1.14
CA TYR A 158 -4.87 -33.75 0.30
C TYR A 158 -5.61 -34.87 1.01
N SER A 159 -4.92 -35.53 1.94
CA SER A 159 -5.51 -36.46 2.90
C SER A 159 -5.67 -35.71 4.23
N ASP A 160 -6.89 -35.33 4.57
CA ASP A 160 -7.19 -34.71 5.86
C ASP A 160 -7.47 -35.82 6.86
N THR A 161 -6.46 -36.24 7.62
CA THR A 161 -6.64 -37.13 8.77
C THR A 161 -7.17 -36.32 9.95
N ARG A 162 -8.49 -36.18 10.03
CA ARG A 162 -9.14 -35.69 11.24
C ARG A 162 -9.12 -36.79 12.28
N LEU A 163 -8.17 -36.71 13.21
CA LEU A 163 -8.31 -37.41 14.49
C LEU A 163 -9.40 -36.68 15.28
N ASN A 164 -10.58 -37.30 15.37
CA ASN A 164 -11.57 -36.89 16.35
C ASN A 164 -11.00 -37.21 17.73
N GLU A 165 -10.42 -36.21 18.39
CA GLU A 165 -10.12 -36.28 19.80
C GLU A 165 -11.47 -36.30 20.54
N ILE A 166 -11.87 -37.48 21.02
CA ILE A 166 -12.97 -37.59 21.97
C ILE A 166 -12.47 -36.91 23.24
N ILE A 167 -12.82 -35.64 23.40
CA ILE A 167 -12.68 -34.90 24.65
C ILE A 167 -13.69 -35.54 25.62
N ASN A 168 -13.25 -36.57 26.34
CA ASN A 168 -13.86 -36.92 27.61
C ASN A 168 -13.35 -35.90 28.62
N THR A 169 -14.17 -34.88 28.88
CA THR A 169 -13.95 -33.92 29.97
C THR A 169 -14.00 -34.62 31.31
N ASP A 170 -12.87 -34.59 32.03
CA ASP A 170 -12.70 -34.69 33.48
C ASP A 170 -13.12 -36.00 34.19
N THR A 171 -12.27 -36.61 35.03
CA THR A 171 -11.40 -35.98 36.01
C THR A 171 -10.09 -36.74 36.25
N ASN A 172 -9.05 -35.93 36.53
CA ASN A 172 -7.93 -36.18 37.44
C ASN A 172 -6.54 -36.42 36.82
N SER A 173 -5.77 -35.31 36.84
CA SER A 173 -4.32 -35.20 37.12
C SER A 173 -3.34 -36.14 36.41
N GLY A 174 -2.52 -35.57 35.53
CA GLY A 174 -1.24 -36.18 35.17
C GLY A 174 -0.59 -35.51 33.96
N ASN A 175 0.48 -34.74 34.19
CA ASN A 175 1.34 -34.24 33.12
C ASN A 175 1.89 -35.42 32.31
N VAL A 176 1.61 -35.48 31.01
CA VAL A 176 2.30 -36.39 30.09
C VAL A 176 2.67 -35.64 28.81
N THR A 177 3.91 -35.18 28.77
CA THR A 177 4.64 -34.84 27.55
C THR A 177 4.96 -36.12 26.77
N LEU A 178 4.48 -36.23 25.53
CA LEU A 178 4.81 -37.34 24.63
C LEU A 178 5.30 -36.78 23.28
N SER A 179 6.62 -36.88 23.10
CA SER A 179 7.36 -36.64 21.87
C SER A 179 7.16 -37.79 20.89
N LEU A 180 6.58 -37.54 19.71
CA LEU A 180 6.37 -38.55 18.69
C LEU A 180 7.50 -38.53 17.65
N GLY A 181 8.50 -39.37 17.87
CA GLY A 181 9.58 -39.69 16.92
C GLY A 181 9.23 -40.88 16.02
N LYS A 182 9.72 -40.84 14.78
CA LYS A 182 9.59 -41.84 13.70
C LYS A 182 9.90 -43.28 14.14
N SER A 183 9.05 -44.24 13.78
CA SER A 183 9.37 -45.42 12.93
C SER A 183 8.19 -46.42 12.85
N PRO A 184 7.95 -47.07 11.70
CA PRO A 184 6.91 -48.08 11.53
C PRO A 184 7.48 -49.48 11.83
N SER A 185 6.78 -50.29 12.62
CA SER A 185 7.02 -51.72 12.67
C SER A 185 5.70 -52.47 12.57
N LEU A 186 5.49 -53.07 11.39
CA LEU A 186 4.51 -54.10 11.11
C LEU A 186 4.69 -55.26 12.11
N GLY A 187 3.69 -55.52 12.93
CA GLY A 187 3.63 -56.66 13.85
C GLY A 187 2.24 -57.28 13.81
N LEU A 188 2.09 -58.34 13.04
CA LEU A 188 0.84 -59.09 12.87
C LEU A 188 0.70 -60.04 14.07
N GLY A 189 -0.06 -59.63 15.09
CA GLY A 189 -0.36 -60.41 16.29
C GLY A 189 -1.87 -60.54 16.49
N LEU A 190 -2.42 -61.72 16.21
CA LEU A 190 -3.80 -62.07 16.53
C LEU A 190 -3.97 -62.16 18.05
N THR A 191 -4.55 -61.13 18.65
CA THR A 191 -5.05 -61.15 20.03
C THR A 191 -6.51 -60.71 20.01
N ASN A 192 -7.36 -61.54 20.60
CA ASN A 192 -8.80 -61.38 20.64
C ASN A 192 -9.15 -60.42 21.77
N GLU A 193 -9.22 -59.13 21.47
CA GLU A 193 -9.79 -58.10 22.35
C GLU A 193 -10.85 -57.32 21.58
N GLN A 194 -11.96 -57.02 22.28
CA GLN A 194 -13.12 -56.32 21.74
C GLN A 194 -12.68 -54.99 21.13
N THR A 195 -12.64 -54.96 19.81
CA THR A 195 -12.18 -53.83 19.01
C THR A 195 -13.30 -52.80 18.95
N GLY A 196 -13.22 -51.79 19.81
CA GLY A 196 -13.89 -50.52 19.57
C GLY A 196 -13.42 -50.01 18.21
N GLN A 197 -14.30 -50.03 17.21
CA GLN A 197 -13.99 -49.52 15.88
C GLN A 197 -13.79 -48.00 15.97
N VAL A 198 -12.54 -47.57 15.98
CA VAL A 198 -12.18 -46.20 15.62
C VAL A 198 -12.49 -46.08 14.13
N LYS A 199 -13.61 -45.42 13.79
CA LYS A 199 -13.90 -45.03 12.41
C LYS A 199 -13.00 -43.86 12.04
N GLU A 200 -11.91 -44.18 11.36
CA GLU A 200 -11.06 -43.21 10.68
C GLU A 200 -11.79 -42.75 9.40
N ASN A 201 -12.38 -41.56 9.42
CA ASN A 201 -12.96 -40.96 8.21
C ASN A 201 -11.83 -40.28 7.43
N ILE A 202 -11.22 -41.01 6.51
CA ILE A 202 -10.29 -40.44 5.54
C ILE A 202 -11.13 -39.75 4.46
N THR A 203 -11.20 -38.41 4.51
CA THR A 203 -11.80 -37.64 3.42
C THR A 203 -10.70 -37.36 2.40
N GLN A 204 -10.68 -38.13 1.31
CA GLN A 204 -9.82 -37.85 0.16
C GLN A 204 -10.49 -36.79 -0.71
N GLY A 205 -9.82 -35.67 -0.90
CA GLY A 205 -10.28 -34.60 -1.78
C GLY A 205 -9.12 -34.05 -2.61
N SER A 206 -9.41 -33.72 -3.87
CA SER A 206 -8.46 -33.02 -4.74
C SER A 206 -8.74 -31.52 -4.63
N LYS A 207 -7.75 -30.72 -4.18
CA LYS A 207 -7.83 -29.27 -4.21
C LYS A 207 -6.97 -28.76 -5.36
N VAL A 208 -7.59 -28.07 -6.31
CA VAL A 208 -6.86 -27.37 -7.38
C VAL A 208 -6.13 -26.19 -6.73
N LYS A 209 -4.79 -26.18 -6.75
CA LYS A 209 -4.02 -25.00 -6.36
C LYS A 209 -3.94 -24.09 -7.59
N GLY A 210 -4.75 -23.03 -7.57
CA GLY A 210 -4.65 -21.92 -8.52
C GLY A 210 -3.80 -20.81 -7.92
N GLU A 211 -2.87 -20.27 -8.68
CA GLU A 211 -2.11 -19.07 -8.35
C GLU A 211 -2.61 -17.92 -9.22
N LEU A 212 -3.01 -16.82 -8.58
CA LEU A 212 -3.31 -15.58 -9.29
C LEU A 212 -1.99 -14.94 -9.74
N ARG A 213 -1.81 -14.78 -11.06
CA ARG A 213 -0.61 -14.14 -11.62
C ARG A 213 -0.96 -12.83 -12.31
N ILE A 214 -0.14 -11.83 -12.07
CA ILE A 214 -0.28 -10.51 -12.68
C ILE A 214 0.81 -10.36 -13.73
N SER A 215 0.42 -9.93 -14.92
CA SER A 215 1.38 -9.59 -15.96
C SER A 215 1.81 -8.14 -15.84
N PHE A 216 2.91 -7.89 -15.13
CA PHE A 216 3.48 -6.54 -14.98
C PHE A 216 3.84 -5.91 -16.31
N SER A 217 4.34 -6.68 -17.27
CA SER A 217 4.66 -6.19 -18.61
C SER A 217 3.46 -5.57 -19.31
N LYS A 218 2.28 -6.20 -19.19
CA LYS A 218 1.04 -5.66 -19.76
C LYS A 218 0.60 -4.38 -19.04
N ILE A 219 0.69 -4.35 -17.70
CA ILE A 219 0.38 -3.16 -16.91
C ILE A 219 1.29 -1.99 -17.33
N ILE A 220 2.60 -2.21 -17.43
CA ILE A 220 3.57 -1.18 -17.83
C ILE A 220 3.24 -0.66 -19.24
N SER A 221 3.06 -1.55 -20.22
CA SER A 221 2.79 -1.12 -21.59
C SER A 221 1.50 -0.32 -21.70
N THR A 222 0.43 -0.74 -21.02
CA THR A 222 -0.85 -0.02 -21.03
C THR A 222 -0.72 1.34 -20.33
N LEU A 223 -0.01 1.44 -19.21
CA LEU A 223 0.25 2.71 -18.54
C LEU A 223 1.05 3.68 -19.42
N GLU A 224 2.09 3.19 -20.11
CA GLU A 224 2.90 4.03 -21.01
C GLU A 224 2.11 4.49 -22.24
N GLU A 225 1.21 3.65 -22.73
CA GLU A 225 0.32 3.97 -23.84
C GLU A 225 -0.70 5.03 -23.44
N ILE A 226 -1.33 4.90 -22.26
CA ILE A 226 -2.21 5.94 -21.70
C ILE A 226 -1.47 7.28 -21.59
N ASN A 227 -0.25 7.29 -21.05
CA ASN A 227 0.56 8.51 -20.97
C ASN A 227 0.84 9.09 -22.36
N LYS A 228 1.16 8.25 -23.34
CA LYS A 228 1.40 8.69 -24.72
C LYS A 228 0.15 9.34 -25.32
N LEU A 229 -1.01 8.67 -25.25
CA LEU A 229 -2.25 9.21 -25.81
C LEU A 229 -2.62 10.54 -25.15
N LEU A 230 -2.42 10.68 -23.84
CA LEU A 230 -2.68 11.91 -23.09
C LEU A 230 -1.55 12.97 -23.18
N SER A 231 -0.52 12.75 -24.01
CA SER A 231 0.66 13.62 -24.14
C SER A 231 1.37 13.93 -22.81
N LEU A 232 1.31 12.98 -21.87
CA LEU A 232 1.99 13.05 -20.59
C LEU A 232 3.44 12.56 -20.72
N GLU A 233 4.39 13.40 -20.32
CA GLU A 233 5.79 13.01 -20.18
C GLU A 233 5.98 12.08 -18.98
N LYS A 234 5.22 12.30 -17.91
CA LYS A 234 5.39 11.60 -16.64
C LYS A 234 4.09 11.52 -15.83
N THR A 235 3.93 10.41 -15.11
CA THR A 235 2.92 10.27 -14.06
C THR A 235 3.60 10.02 -12.72
N ILE A 236 3.28 10.85 -11.72
CA ILE A 236 3.88 10.77 -10.39
C ILE A 236 2.81 10.35 -9.40
N LEU A 237 2.97 9.18 -8.78
CA LEU A 237 2.05 8.70 -7.75
C LEU A 237 2.52 9.22 -6.39
N LEU A 238 1.68 10.03 -5.76
CA LEU A 238 1.87 10.56 -4.42
C LEU A 238 1.05 9.72 -3.44
N LEU A 239 1.69 8.72 -2.86
CA LEU A 239 1.07 7.77 -1.94
C LEU A 239 1.17 8.31 -0.51
N ASP A 240 0.04 8.75 0.05
CA ASP A 240 -0.03 9.22 1.43
C ASP A 240 -0.52 8.12 2.38
N GLU A 241 -0.19 8.28 3.67
CA GLU A 241 -0.62 7.38 4.74
C GLU A 241 -0.22 5.92 4.54
N TRP A 242 0.98 5.66 4.00
CA TRP A 242 1.52 4.30 3.83
C TRP A 242 1.49 3.48 5.12
N SER A 243 1.76 4.12 6.27
CA SER A 243 1.75 3.48 7.58
C SER A 243 0.36 3.00 8.04
N PHE A 244 -0.71 3.35 7.32
CA PHE A 244 -2.03 2.77 7.54
C PHE A 244 -2.10 1.30 7.11
N ILE A 245 -1.31 0.92 6.12
CA ILE A 245 -1.25 -0.46 5.63
C ILE A 245 -0.59 -1.33 6.70
N SER A 246 -1.18 -2.50 6.99
CA SER A 246 -0.62 -3.44 7.97
C SER A 246 0.84 -3.80 7.63
N LEU A 247 1.72 -3.83 8.65
CA LEU A 247 3.17 -3.97 8.46
C LEU A 247 3.58 -5.19 7.60
N ASP A 248 2.87 -6.30 7.75
CA ASP A 248 3.16 -7.54 7.02
C ASP A 248 2.77 -7.46 5.53
N LEU A 249 1.86 -6.54 5.17
CA LEU A 249 1.40 -6.32 3.79
C LEU A 249 2.32 -5.40 3.00
N GLN A 250 2.93 -4.45 3.70
CA GLN A 250 3.67 -3.36 3.07
C GLN A 250 4.79 -3.85 2.13
N PRO A 251 5.60 -4.87 2.46
CA PRO A 251 6.62 -5.38 1.54
C PRO A 251 6.05 -5.99 0.26
N TYR A 252 4.91 -6.69 0.34
CA TYR A 252 4.25 -7.24 -0.84
C TYR A 252 3.70 -6.14 -1.73
N LEU A 253 3.05 -5.14 -1.14
CA LEU A 253 2.57 -3.98 -1.89
C LEU A 253 3.74 -3.22 -2.54
N ALA A 254 4.84 -3.04 -1.80
CA ALA A 254 6.06 -2.44 -2.34
C ALA A 254 6.59 -3.23 -3.55
N GLU A 255 6.58 -4.57 -3.50
CA GLU A 255 6.99 -5.40 -4.63
C GLU A 255 6.08 -5.20 -5.85
N TRP A 256 4.77 -5.14 -5.65
CA TRP A 256 3.81 -4.87 -6.73
C TRP A 256 4.00 -3.49 -7.35
N LEU A 257 4.14 -2.46 -6.52
CA LEU A 257 4.40 -1.09 -6.97
C LEU A 257 5.74 -0.96 -7.70
N LYS A 258 6.80 -1.61 -7.19
CA LYS A 258 8.11 -1.64 -7.83
C LYS A 258 8.01 -2.18 -9.25
N ARG A 259 7.41 -3.37 -9.40
CA ARG A 259 7.29 -4.04 -10.70
C ARG A 259 6.44 -3.26 -11.69
N SER A 260 5.38 -2.60 -11.23
CA SER A 260 4.47 -1.84 -12.10
C SER A 260 4.97 -0.46 -12.49
N PHE A 261 5.61 0.27 -11.59
CA PHE A 261 5.91 1.70 -11.81
C PHE A 261 7.41 1.97 -11.92
N MET A 262 8.27 1.33 -11.13
CA MET A 262 9.71 1.66 -11.13
C MET A 262 10.47 1.10 -12.33
N SER A 263 9.85 0.16 -13.06
CA SER A 263 10.40 -0.41 -14.30
C SER A 263 10.39 0.56 -15.49
N SER A 264 9.73 1.72 -15.38
CA SER A 264 9.64 2.73 -16.44
C SER A 264 9.97 4.13 -15.92
N PRO A 265 10.83 4.90 -16.61
CA PRO A 265 11.20 6.26 -16.18
C PRO A 265 10.06 7.28 -16.33
N LYS A 266 8.96 6.90 -17.00
CA LYS A 266 7.73 7.68 -17.13
C LYS A 266 6.89 7.70 -15.86
N PHE A 267 7.25 6.89 -14.85
CA PHE A 267 6.57 6.85 -13.58
C PHE A 267 7.54 7.17 -12.43
N CYS A 268 6.98 7.73 -11.36
CA CYS A 268 7.73 8.00 -10.14
C CYS A 268 6.81 7.83 -8.93
N LEU A 269 7.33 7.24 -7.86
CA LEU A 269 6.61 7.12 -6.59
C LEU A 269 7.15 8.12 -5.56
N LYS A 270 6.26 8.88 -4.92
CA LYS A 270 6.54 9.63 -3.70
C LYS A 270 5.68 9.04 -2.59
N ILE A 271 6.30 8.47 -1.56
CA ILE A 271 5.58 7.74 -0.50
C ILE A 271 5.75 8.46 0.82
N ALA A 272 4.66 8.96 1.38
CA ALA A 272 4.64 9.56 2.72
C ALA A 272 4.32 8.53 3.80
N CYS A 273 5.16 8.46 4.83
CA CYS A 273 5.02 7.46 5.88
C CYS A 273 5.64 7.88 7.22
N ILE A 274 5.33 7.12 8.27
CA ILE A 274 5.95 7.21 9.60
C ILE A 274 7.06 6.16 9.67
N ARG A 275 8.29 6.62 9.91
CA ARG A 275 9.52 5.80 9.81
C ARG A 275 9.47 4.45 10.50
N TYR A 276 9.01 4.41 11.75
CA TYR A 276 8.96 3.19 12.57
C TYR A 276 7.65 2.41 12.45
N GLN A 277 6.74 2.85 11.58
CA GLN A 277 5.48 2.14 11.26
C GLN A 277 5.48 1.75 9.77
N SER A 278 6.66 1.63 9.17
CA SER A 278 6.79 1.33 7.76
C SER A 278 7.90 0.33 7.50
N ASN A 279 7.53 -0.73 6.80
CA ASN A 279 8.37 -1.83 6.38
C ASN A 279 8.27 -1.96 4.86
N PHE A 280 9.33 -1.58 4.15
CA PHE A 280 9.33 -1.57 2.69
C PHE A 280 9.85 -2.86 2.06
N SER A 281 10.47 -3.74 2.83
CA SER A 281 11.04 -4.98 2.29
C SER A 281 11.31 -6.02 3.37
N PHE A 282 11.32 -7.29 2.99
CA PHE A 282 11.94 -8.35 3.79
C PHE A 282 12.74 -9.28 2.89
N ASN A 283 13.68 -10.02 3.49
CA ASN A 283 14.43 -11.05 2.78
C ASN A 283 13.71 -12.39 2.95
N SER A 284 13.24 -12.96 1.84
CA SER A 284 12.84 -14.36 1.77
C SER A 284 14.09 -15.24 1.60
N ALA A 285 13.94 -16.56 1.78
CA ALA A 285 15.03 -17.52 1.65
C ALA A 285 15.74 -17.46 0.28
N SER A 286 15.03 -17.06 -0.78
CA SER A 286 15.52 -17.01 -2.16
C SER A 286 15.76 -15.61 -2.71
N SER A 287 15.09 -14.57 -2.19
CA SER A 287 15.19 -13.21 -2.72
C SER A 287 14.60 -12.15 -1.77
N ARG A 288 14.98 -10.89 -1.98
CA ARG A 288 14.32 -9.73 -1.34
C ARG A 288 12.96 -9.48 -2.00
N ILE A 289 11.94 -9.26 -1.18
CA ILE A 289 10.61 -8.80 -1.61
C ILE A 289 10.45 -7.36 -1.11
N GLY A 290 9.98 -6.47 -1.99
CA GLY A 290 9.76 -5.05 -1.69
C GLY A 290 10.85 -4.13 -2.25
N PHE A 291 10.93 -2.90 -1.74
CA PHE A 291 11.90 -1.91 -2.23
C PHE A 291 13.29 -2.11 -1.63
N GLU A 292 14.32 -1.95 -2.44
CA GLU A 292 15.67 -1.69 -1.97
C GLU A 292 15.85 -0.21 -1.60
N LEU A 293 16.05 0.07 -0.32
CA LEU A 293 16.41 1.41 0.14
C LEU A 293 17.77 1.84 -0.44
N ASN A 294 17.82 3.04 -1.01
CA ASN A 294 18.94 3.62 -1.74
C ASN A 294 19.33 2.91 -3.05
N GLY A 295 18.50 2.00 -3.54
CA GLY A 295 18.58 1.43 -4.88
C GLY A 295 17.31 1.78 -5.67
N ASP A 296 16.19 1.17 -5.27
CA ASP A 296 14.89 1.39 -5.88
C ASP A 296 14.25 2.72 -5.44
N ILE A 297 14.42 3.07 -4.16
CA ILE A 297 13.77 4.22 -3.52
C ILE A 297 14.70 4.90 -2.50
N PHE A 298 14.69 6.24 -2.47
CA PHE A 298 15.57 7.05 -1.63
C PHE A 298 14.79 7.80 -0.55
N VAL A 299 15.44 8.18 0.54
CA VAL A 299 14.83 9.09 1.51
C VAL A 299 14.96 10.53 0.98
N GLY A 300 13.85 11.13 0.57
CA GLY A 300 13.84 12.50 0.03
C GLY A 300 13.88 13.54 1.14
N VAL A 301 13.01 13.40 2.14
CA VAL A 301 12.98 14.28 3.31
C VAL A 301 12.49 13.54 4.54
N ASP A 302 13.03 13.91 5.69
CA ASP A 302 12.52 13.51 7.01
C ASP A 302 12.02 14.77 7.74
N LEU A 303 10.69 14.91 7.83
CA LEU A 303 10.06 16.08 8.43
C LEU A 303 10.18 16.10 9.95
N ASP A 304 10.43 14.94 10.59
CA ASP A 304 10.65 14.89 12.04
C ASP A 304 11.95 15.62 12.43
N ASP A 305 12.97 15.52 11.59
CA ASP A 305 14.29 16.10 11.84
C ASP A 305 14.35 17.63 11.69
N ILE A 306 13.32 18.24 11.06
CA ILE A 306 13.27 19.67 10.77
C ILE A 306 12.78 20.48 11.96
N LEU A 307 11.84 19.94 12.74
CA LEU A 307 11.27 20.62 13.91
C LEU A 307 12.13 20.46 15.17
N VAL A 308 13.22 19.69 15.09
CA VAL A 308 14.21 19.59 16.16
C VAL A 308 15.13 20.80 16.09
N PHE A 309 14.87 21.80 16.94
CA PHE A 309 15.65 23.04 17.04
C PHE A 309 17.16 22.79 17.09
N ASP A 310 17.62 21.75 17.78
CA ASP A 310 19.05 21.43 17.89
C ASP A 310 19.68 20.88 16.61
N LYS A 311 18.89 20.30 15.69
CA LYS A 311 19.39 19.79 14.41
C LYS A 311 19.41 20.85 13.31
N ASN A 312 18.45 21.77 13.31
CA ASN A 312 18.37 22.80 12.27
C ASN A 312 17.77 24.13 12.76
N LYS A 313 18.53 24.85 13.60
CA LYS A 313 18.16 26.16 14.15
C LYS A 313 17.72 27.17 13.08
N PHE A 314 18.38 27.16 11.92
CA PHE A 314 18.10 28.11 10.84
C PHE A 314 16.73 27.86 10.18
N SER A 315 16.40 26.59 9.88
CA SER A 315 15.08 26.25 9.31
C SER A 315 13.93 26.52 10.30
N VAL A 316 14.14 26.29 11.60
CA VAL A 316 13.11 26.58 12.61
C VAL A 316 12.87 28.09 12.73
N ILE A 317 13.93 28.91 12.80
CA ILE A 317 13.80 30.38 12.83
C ILE A 317 13.12 30.90 11.56
N HIS A 318 13.51 30.39 10.39
CA HIS A 318 12.92 30.80 9.11
C HIS A 318 11.43 30.39 8.99
N PHE A 319 11.06 29.20 9.48
CA PHE A 319 9.68 28.76 9.54
C PHE A 319 8.83 29.70 10.38
N PHE A 320 9.24 30.01 11.62
CA PHE A 320 8.49 30.93 12.49
C PHE A 320 8.43 32.34 11.91
N TYR A 321 9.50 32.82 11.27
CA TYR A 321 9.49 34.14 10.61
C TYR A 321 8.45 34.23 9.49
N LYS A 322 8.28 33.17 8.69
CA LYS A 322 7.26 33.10 7.63
C LYS A 322 5.83 32.88 8.15
N VAL A 323 5.64 32.37 9.37
CA VAL A 323 4.31 32.19 10.00
C VAL A 323 3.81 33.48 10.65
N ILE A 324 4.72 34.33 11.12
CA ILE A 324 4.40 35.55 11.88
C ILE A 324 4.13 36.77 10.98
N ILE A 325 4.58 36.73 9.73
CA ILE A 325 4.36 37.78 8.71
C ILE A 325 3.22 37.35 7.79
#